data_AF-A0A3N2CW29-F1
#
_entry.id   AF-A0A3N2CW29-F1
#
_cell.length_a   1.000
_cell.length_b   1.000
_cell.length_c   1.000
_cell.angle_alpha   90.00
_cell.angle_beta   90.00
_cell.angle_gamma   90.00
#
_symmetry.space_group_name_H-M   'P 1'
#
loop_
_entity.id
_entity.type
_entity.pdbx_description
1 polymer ?
#
loop_
_entity_poly.entity_id
_entity_poly.type
_entity_poly.pdbx_seq_one_letter_code
_entity_poly.pdbx_strand_id
1 'polypeptide(L)'
;MGIDVNLYAEVNPTDERLAQAEEAFFARCGIADRYESDGKVRWLSLARENYEWTGPRVVANVTCRYWGPGYERGDWPAIYGAIRLMQALFPEARVFYGGDSSDDGEMCDEAMFAEFWEHYLSPAGDNYRNRMRVEFSEHPPSPWPTTPTPVASATDTTGAGA
;
A
#
# COMPACT_ATOMS: atom_id res chain seq x y z
N MET A 1 10.76 -7.10 -2.38
CA MET A 1 9.91 -5.95 -1.99
C MET A 1 8.52 -6.21 -2.58
N GLY A 2 7.43 -5.90 -1.85
CA GLY A 2 6.08 -6.06 -2.41
C GLY A 2 5.58 -4.76 -3.04
N ILE A 3 4.53 -4.87 -3.86
CA ILE A 3 3.80 -3.72 -4.43
C ILE A 3 2.69 -3.36 -3.45
N ASP A 4 2.62 -2.10 -3.07
CA ASP A 4 1.60 -1.55 -2.17
C ASP A 4 0.50 -0.84 -2.96
N VAL A 5 -0.67 -0.69 -2.36
CA VAL A 5 -1.80 -0.01 -2.97
C VAL A 5 -1.47 1.46 -3.19
N ASN A 6 -1.70 1.92 -4.42
CA ASN A 6 -1.81 3.34 -4.76
C ASN A 6 -3.28 3.65 -5.07
N LEU A 7 -3.98 4.33 -4.14
CA LEU A 7 -5.39 4.69 -4.24
C LEU A 7 -5.54 6.19 -4.07
N TYR A 8 -6.15 6.87 -5.04
CA TYR A 8 -6.32 8.32 -5.00
C TYR A 8 -7.61 8.81 -5.65
N ALA A 9 -8.06 9.98 -5.22
CA ALA A 9 -9.15 10.74 -5.83
C ALA A 9 -8.60 12.05 -6.40
N GLU A 10 -8.90 12.36 -7.65
CA GLU A 10 -8.58 13.66 -8.26
C GLU A 10 -9.55 14.73 -7.77
N VAL A 11 -9.18 15.40 -6.68
CA VAL A 11 -10.01 16.39 -5.99
C VAL A 11 -9.13 17.34 -5.18
N ASN A 12 -9.59 18.58 -5.03
CA ASN A 12 -8.94 19.60 -4.20
C ASN A 12 -9.89 20.08 -3.08
N PRO A 13 -10.11 19.26 -2.04
CA PRO A 13 -11.05 19.59 -0.98
C PRO A 13 -10.49 20.69 -0.08
N THR A 14 -11.40 21.39 0.61
CA THR A 14 -11.01 22.25 1.73
C THR A 14 -10.42 21.42 2.87
N ASP A 15 -9.65 22.05 3.75
CA ASP A 15 -9.07 21.39 4.92
C ASP A 15 -10.13 20.73 5.81
N GLU A 16 -11.25 21.42 6.02
CA GLU A 16 -12.39 20.89 6.77
C GLU A 16 -12.99 19.64 6.10
N ARG A 17 -13.15 19.67 4.77
CA ARG A 17 -13.68 18.52 4.03
C ARG A 17 -12.72 17.33 4.09
N LEU A 18 -11.42 17.57 3.95
CA LEU A 18 -10.40 16.53 4.05
C LEU A 18 -10.39 15.89 5.44
N ALA A 19 -10.45 16.68 6.51
CA ALA A 19 -10.48 16.17 7.88
C ALA A 19 -11.72 15.29 8.14
N GLN A 20 -12.91 15.71 7.66
CA GLN A 20 -14.13 14.89 7.74
C GLN A 20 -14.00 13.58 6.96
N ALA A 21 -13.40 13.65 5.76
CA ALA A 21 -13.16 12.47 4.94
C ALA A 21 -12.17 11.51 5.60
N GLU A 22 -11.11 12.03 6.22
CA GLU A 22 -10.11 11.26 6.95
C GLU A 22 -10.72 10.52 8.14
N GLU A 23 -11.54 11.19 8.95
CA GLU A 23 -12.25 10.58 10.08
C GLU A 23 -13.17 9.45 9.61
N ALA A 24 -13.95 9.68 8.56
CA ALA A 24 -14.85 8.69 7.99
C ALA A 24 -14.11 7.52 7.34
N PHE A 25 -13.00 7.80 6.65
CA PHE A 25 -12.12 6.78 6.06
C PHE A 25 -11.58 5.87 7.16
N PHE A 26 -11.04 6.45 8.22
CA PHE A 26 -10.51 5.68 9.35
C PHE A 26 -11.58 4.81 10.03
N ALA A 27 -12.78 5.36 10.26
CA ALA A 27 -13.83 4.66 10.96
C ALA A 27 -14.42 3.47 10.17
N ARG A 28 -14.19 3.39 8.85
CA ARG A 28 -14.90 2.46 7.95
C ARG A 28 -14.02 1.66 7.01
N CYS A 29 -12.76 2.06 6.80
CA CYS A 29 -11.88 1.44 5.83
C CYS A 29 -11.12 0.24 6.43
N GLY A 30 -11.33 -0.95 5.86
CA GLY A 30 -10.67 -2.19 6.32
C GLY A 30 -9.17 -2.27 6.02
N ILE A 31 -8.64 -1.36 5.19
CA ILE A 31 -7.21 -1.29 4.83
C ILE A 31 -6.51 -0.06 5.45
N ALA A 32 -7.21 0.71 6.29
CA ALA A 32 -6.58 1.83 6.99
C ALA A 32 -5.60 1.29 8.04
N ASP A 33 -4.34 1.69 7.91
CA ASP A 33 -3.27 1.24 8.79
C ASP A 33 -2.93 2.28 9.87
N ARG A 34 -2.52 1.75 11.03
CA ARG A 34 -1.97 2.54 12.13
C ARG A 34 -0.58 2.05 12.46
N TYR A 35 0.33 2.97 12.72
CA TYR A 35 1.62 2.62 13.29
C TYR A 35 1.95 3.53 14.46
N GLU A 36 2.62 2.99 15.47
CA GLU A 36 3.13 3.78 16.58
C GLU A 36 4.60 4.09 16.34
N SER A 37 4.97 5.37 16.47
CA SER A 37 6.35 5.85 16.37
C SER A 37 6.55 6.94 17.41
N ASP A 38 7.60 6.79 18.24
CA ASP A 38 7.92 7.72 19.34
C ASP A 38 6.78 7.93 20.35
N GLY A 39 6.02 6.86 20.63
CA GLY A 39 4.85 6.92 21.51
C GLY A 39 3.66 7.70 20.93
N LYS A 40 3.71 8.03 19.63
CA LYS A 40 2.62 8.67 18.89
C LYS A 40 2.04 7.69 17.89
N VAL A 41 0.72 7.50 17.95
CA VAL A 41 -0.02 6.82 16.90
C VAL A 41 -0.03 7.74 15.68
N ARG A 42 0.55 7.28 14.59
CA ARG A 42 0.48 7.91 13.28
C ARG A 42 -0.44 7.07 12.41
N TRP A 43 -1.32 7.76 11.70
CA TRP A 43 -2.28 7.15 10.82
C TRP A 43 -1.71 7.22 9.40
N LEU A 44 -1.66 6.09 8.72
CA LEU A 44 -1.52 6.08 7.28
C LEU A 44 -2.93 6.39 6.75
N SER A 45 -3.11 7.65 6.35
CA SER A 45 -4.44 8.24 6.12
C SER A 45 -4.54 8.97 4.78
N LEU A 46 -5.61 9.75 4.61
CA LEU A 46 -5.83 10.60 3.45
C LEU A 46 -4.90 11.82 3.49
N ALA A 47 -4.06 11.98 2.48
CA ALA A 47 -3.19 13.15 2.34
C ALA A 47 -3.48 13.89 1.04
N ARG A 48 -3.32 15.22 1.06
CA ARG A 48 -3.27 16.00 -0.18
C ARG A 48 -1.91 15.84 -0.84
N GLU A 49 -1.93 15.61 -2.12
CA GLU A 49 -0.76 15.59 -2.98
C GLU A 49 -0.97 16.61 -4.09
N ASN A 50 0.00 17.51 -4.25
CA ASN A 50 -0.03 18.63 -5.19
C ASN A 50 1.27 18.63 -5.99
N TYR A 51 1.51 17.58 -6.78
CA TYR A 51 2.61 17.58 -7.73
C TYR A 51 2.21 18.31 -9.01
N GLU A 52 3.18 19.01 -9.62
CA GLU A 52 2.97 19.80 -10.83
C GLU A 52 2.44 18.96 -12.00
N TRP A 53 2.81 17.68 -12.07
CA TRP A 53 2.46 16.79 -13.19
C TRP A 53 1.16 15.99 -13.01
N THR A 54 0.67 15.79 -11.78
CA THR A 54 -0.60 15.07 -11.53
C THR A 54 -1.78 15.98 -11.20
N GLY A 55 -1.52 17.26 -10.88
CA GLY A 55 -2.53 18.14 -10.32
C GLY A 55 -2.92 17.75 -8.88
N PRO A 56 -3.94 18.42 -8.31
CA PRO A 56 -4.36 18.18 -6.93
C PRO A 56 -5.11 16.86 -6.79
N ARG A 57 -4.66 16.02 -5.86
CA ARG A 57 -5.33 14.77 -5.51
C ARG A 57 -5.31 14.51 -4.01
N VAL A 58 -6.21 13.64 -3.56
CA VAL A 58 -6.21 13.06 -2.22
C VAL A 58 -5.80 11.60 -2.34
N VAL A 59 -4.73 11.21 -1.66
CA VAL A 59 -4.19 9.85 -1.68
C VAL A 59 -4.45 9.13 -0.37
N ALA A 60 -4.80 7.85 -0.45
CA ALA A 60 -4.85 6.98 0.71
C ALA A 60 -3.46 6.37 0.91
N ASN A 61 -2.74 6.86 1.91
CA ASN A 61 -1.51 6.22 2.36
C ASN A 61 -1.89 4.96 3.12
N VAL A 62 -1.55 3.77 2.62
CA VAL A 62 -1.83 2.48 3.27
C VAL A 62 -0.65 1.55 3.02
N THR A 63 -0.43 0.56 3.90
CA THR A 63 0.58 -0.51 3.67
C THR A 63 -0.04 -1.80 3.14
N CYS A 64 -1.33 -1.74 2.79
CA CYS A 64 -2.03 -2.83 2.14
C CYS A 64 -1.34 -3.18 0.83
N ARG A 65 -1.13 -4.49 0.59
CA ARG A 65 -0.56 -4.97 -0.66
C ARG A 65 -1.53 -4.76 -1.80
N TYR A 66 -1.00 -4.38 -2.96
CA TYR A 66 -1.74 -4.34 -4.21
C TYR A 66 -2.37 -5.71 -4.52
N TRP A 67 -3.53 -5.67 -5.16
CA TRP A 67 -4.19 -6.83 -5.75
C TRP A 67 -4.55 -6.52 -7.20
N GLY A 68 -4.17 -7.40 -8.11
CA GLY A 68 -4.62 -7.37 -9.49
C GLY A 68 -4.30 -8.69 -10.18
N PRO A 69 -4.85 -8.94 -11.37
CA PRO A 69 -4.51 -10.11 -12.17
C PRO A 69 -2.99 -10.25 -12.36
N GLY A 70 -2.43 -11.38 -11.94
CA GLY A 70 -0.99 -11.66 -11.95
C GLY A 70 -0.24 -11.27 -10.66
N TYR A 71 -0.89 -10.55 -9.73
CA TYR A 71 -0.36 -10.13 -8.44
C TYR A 71 -1.43 -10.20 -7.32
N GLU A 72 -1.95 -11.40 -7.03
CA GLU A 72 -3.06 -11.60 -6.09
C GLU A 72 -2.63 -11.60 -4.61
N ARG A 73 -1.91 -10.56 -4.15
CA ARG A 73 -1.40 -10.49 -2.77
C ARG A 73 -2.33 -9.78 -1.80
N GLY A 74 -2.90 -8.65 -2.21
CA GLY A 74 -3.83 -7.86 -1.41
C GLY A 74 -5.14 -8.58 -1.09
N ASP A 75 -5.90 -7.99 -0.17
CA ASP A 75 -7.28 -8.42 0.12
C ASP A 75 -8.23 -7.62 -0.78
N TRP A 76 -8.58 -8.18 -1.94
CA TRP A 76 -9.44 -7.51 -2.91
C TRP A 76 -10.78 -7.01 -2.34
N PRO A 77 -11.58 -7.81 -1.60
CA PRO A 77 -12.77 -7.32 -0.93
C PRO A 77 -12.55 -6.06 -0.07
N ALA A 78 -11.47 -6.02 0.72
CA ALA A 78 -11.14 -4.88 1.57
C ALA A 78 -10.71 -3.65 0.75
N ILE A 79 -9.92 -3.87 -0.29
CA ILE A 79 -9.49 -2.84 -1.26
C ILE A 79 -10.69 -2.24 -1.99
N TYR A 80 -11.58 -3.08 -2.51
CA TYR A 80 -12.82 -2.65 -3.16
C TYR A 80 -13.69 -1.81 -2.22
N GLY A 81 -13.79 -2.20 -0.95
CA GLY A 81 -14.47 -1.42 0.08
C GLY A 81 -13.85 -0.02 0.25
N ALA A 82 -12.52 0.08 0.24
CA ALA A 82 -11.81 1.36 0.32
C ALA A 82 -12.06 2.25 -0.90
N ILE A 83 -12.07 1.66 -2.10
CA ILE A 83 -12.38 2.37 -3.35
C ILE A 83 -13.81 2.94 -3.29
N ARG A 84 -14.80 2.12 -2.92
CA ARG A 84 -16.20 2.56 -2.79
C ARG A 84 -16.36 3.63 -1.72
N LEU A 85 -15.61 3.53 -0.62
CA LEU A 85 -15.60 4.56 0.41
C LEU A 85 -15.02 5.87 -0.12
N MET A 86 -13.91 5.85 -0.85
CA MET A 86 -13.35 7.04 -1.51
C MET A 86 -14.33 7.69 -2.47
N GLN A 87 -15.03 6.90 -3.31
CA GLN A 87 -16.08 7.40 -4.21
C GLN A 87 -17.23 8.06 -3.44
N ALA A 88 -17.61 7.54 -2.27
CA ALA A 88 -18.64 8.13 -1.43
C ALA A 88 -18.17 9.41 -0.70
N LEU A 89 -16.89 9.48 -0.33
CA LEU A 89 -16.28 10.66 0.30
C LEU A 89 -16.06 11.80 -0.69
N PHE A 90 -15.85 11.50 -1.97
CA PHE A 90 -15.63 12.52 -3.00
C PHE A 90 -16.49 12.20 -4.24
N PRO A 91 -17.82 12.38 -4.17
CA PRO A 91 -18.75 11.94 -5.22
C PRO A 91 -18.55 12.64 -6.57
N GLU A 92 -17.91 13.80 -6.59
CA GLU A 92 -17.53 14.55 -7.78
C GLU A 92 -16.18 14.14 -8.38
N ALA A 93 -15.39 13.35 -7.65
CA ALA A 93 -14.03 13.01 -8.01
C ALA A 93 -13.96 11.72 -8.82
N ARG A 94 -12.95 11.64 -9.71
CA ARG A 94 -12.52 10.38 -10.29
C ARG A 94 -11.58 9.69 -9.30
N VAL A 95 -11.87 8.42 -8.99
CA VAL A 95 -11.04 7.59 -8.12
C VAL A 95 -10.22 6.64 -8.97
N PHE A 96 -8.95 6.48 -8.64
CA PHE A 96 -7.98 5.66 -9.35
C PHE A 96 -7.31 4.67 -8.41
N TYR A 97 -6.97 3.51 -8.95
CA TYR A 97 -6.37 2.40 -8.22
C TYR A 97 -5.22 1.79 -9.01
N GLY A 98 -4.10 1.53 -8.34
CA GLY A 98 -2.94 0.88 -8.95
C GLY A 98 -1.95 0.39 -7.90
N GLY A 99 -0.76 0.03 -8.37
CA GLY A 99 0.38 -0.27 -7.50
C GLY A 99 1.26 0.98 -7.32
N ASP A 100 2.00 1.04 -6.21
CA ASP A 100 3.05 2.04 -6.00
C ASP A 100 4.25 1.90 -6.98
N SER A 101 4.27 0.84 -7.78
CA SER A 101 5.25 0.60 -8.84
C SER A 101 4.82 1.11 -10.23
N SER A 102 3.61 1.65 -10.38
CA SER A 102 3.10 2.20 -11.64
C SER A 102 2.94 3.71 -11.54
N ASP A 103 3.26 4.43 -12.63
CA ASP A 103 3.23 5.90 -12.67
C ASP A 103 1.82 6.46 -12.38
N ASP A 104 0.77 5.81 -12.91
CA ASP A 104 -0.63 6.17 -12.68
C ASP A 104 -1.51 4.93 -12.48
N GLY A 105 -2.57 5.10 -11.69
CA GLY A 105 -3.58 4.07 -11.47
C GLY A 105 -4.62 4.01 -12.59
N GLU A 106 -5.38 2.92 -12.63
CA GLU A 106 -6.55 2.77 -13.49
C GLU A 106 -7.77 3.43 -12.85
N MET A 107 -8.64 4.05 -13.67
CA MET A 107 -9.88 4.64 -13.17
C MET A 107 -10.79 3.54 -12.63
N CYS A 108 -11.28 3.73 -11.41
CA CYS A 108 -12.15 2.78 -10.72
C CYS A 108 -13.59 2.90 -11.23
N ASP A 109 -13.92 2.14 -12.27
CA ASP A 109 -15.28 2.04 -12.82
C ASP A 109 -15.86 0.62 -12.72
N GLU A 110 -17.13 0.47 -13.12
CA GLU A 110 -17.82 -0.83 -13.04
C GLU A 110 -17.21 -1.89 -13.97
N ALA A 111 -16.53 -1.50 -15.05
CA ALA A 111 -15.87 -2.45 -15.95
C ALA A 111 -14.62 -3.05 -15.27
N MET A 112 -13.78 -2.20 -14.69
CA MET A 112 -12.63 -2.62 -13.89
C MET A 112 -13.08 -3.52 -12.72
N PHE A 113 -14.14 -3.14 -12.00
CA PHE A 113 -14.65 -3.97 -10.90
C PHE A 113 -15.15 -5.33 -11.37
N ALA A 114 -15.87 -5.39 -12.50
CA ALA A 114 -16.35 -6.65 -13.05
C ALA A 114 -15.18 -7.58 -13.40
N GLU A 115 -14.15 -7.07 -14.07
CA GLU A 115 -12.94 -7.84 -14.41
C GLU A 115 -12.24 -8.37 -13.16
N PHE A 116 -12.06 -7.51 -12.15
CA PHE A 116 -11.35 -7.87 -10.94
C PHE A 116 -12.11 -8.91 -10.12
N TRP A 117 -13.43 -8.76 -9.99
CA TRP A 117 -14.26 -9.76 -9.32
C TRP A 117 -14.33 -11.08 -10.09
N GLU A 118 -14.42 -11.04 -11.43
CA GLU A 118 -14.37 -12.24 -12.26
C GLU A 118 -13.07 -13.01 -12.02
N HIS A 119 -11.92 -12.33 -12.06
CA HIS A 119 -10.62 -12.95 -11.80
C HIS A 119 -10.51 -13.47 -10.36
N TYR A 120 -10.90 -12.65 -9.38
CA TYR A 120 -10.85 -13.01 -7.94
C TYR A 120 -11.65 -14.27 -7.62
N LEU A 121 -12.84 -14.42 -8.22
CA LEU A 121 -13.73 -15.58 -8.01
C LEU A 121 -13.37 -16.77 -8.90
N SER A 122 -12.48 -16.60 -9.87
CA SER A 122 -12.04 -17.67 -10.75
C SER A 122 -11.08 -18.64 -10.04
N PRO A 123 -10.86 -19.85 -10.59
CA PRO A 123 -9.80 -20.74 -10.12
C PRO A 123 -8.39 -20.10 -10.16
N ALA A 124 -8.21 -19.03 -10.94
CA ALA A 124 -6.96 -18.30 -11.07
C ALA A 124 -6.77 -17.19 -10.02
N GLY A 125 -7.78 -16.90 -9.19
CA GLY A 125 -7.77 -15.77 -8.23
C GLY A 125 -6.70 -15.84 -7.13
N ASP A 126 -5.97 -16.95 -7.01
CA ASP A 126 -4.84 -17.12 -6.07
C ASP A 126 -3.56 -17.62 -6.78
N ASN A 127 -3.47 -17.45 -8.10
CA ASN A 127 -2.37 -17.97 -8.91
C ASN A 127 -0.99 -17.45 -8.47
N TYR A 128 -0.86 -16.17 -8.12
CA TYR A 128 0.38 -15.63 -7.60
C TYR A 128 0.82 -16.35 -6.33
N ARG A 129 -0.07 -16.53 -5.34
CA ARG A 129 0.30 -17.19 -4.08
C ARG A 129 0.67 -18.65 -4.31
N ASN A 130 -0.04 -19.33 -5.21
CA ASN A 130 0.29 -20.69 -5.60
C ASN A 130 1.67 -20.77 -6.28
N ARG A 131 1.97 -19.87 -7.22
CA ARG A 131 3.29 -19.79 -7.88
C ARG A 131 4.42 -19.57 -6.88
N MET A 132 4.26 -18.61 -5.96
CA MET A 132 5.24 -18.34 -4.92
C MET A 132 5.43 -19.54 -3.99
N ARG A 133 4.36 -20.24 -3.62
CA ARG A 133 4.45 -21.46 -2.79
C ARG A 133 5.30 -22.53 -3.46
N VAL A 134 5.13 -22.74 -4.76
CA VAL A 134 5.94 -23.70 -5.53
C VAL A 134 7.39 -23.25 -5.60
N GLU A 135 7.64 -22.00 -6.02
CA GLU A 135 9.00 -21.45 -6.18
C GLU A 135 9.82 -21.54 -4.88
N PHE A 136 9.25 -21.12 -3.74
CA PHE A 136 9.94 -21.20 -2.44
C PHE A 136 10.05 -22.63 -1.89
N SER A 137 9.21 -23.57 -2.34
CA SER A 137 9.33 -24.98 -1.97
C SER A 137 10.43 -25.69 -2.74
N GLU A 138 10.61 -25.36 -4.02
CA GLU A 138 11.64 -25.95 -4.89
C GLU A 138 13.02 -25.32 -4.65
N HIS A 139 13.05 -24.04 -4.25
CA HIS A 139 14.27 -23.28 -4.01
C HIS A 139 14.19 -22.65 -2.62
N PRO A 140 14.34 -23.46 -1.54
CA PRO A 140 14.34 -22.89 -0.20
C PRO A 140 15.43 -21.81 -0.12
N PRO A 141 15.16 -20.68 0.57
CA PRO A 141 16.16 -19.64 0.72
C PRO A 141 17.44 -20.29 1.25
N SER A 142 18.57 -20.01 0.60
CA SER A 142 19.87 -20.46 1.08
C SER A 142 19.94 -20.15 2.58
N PRO A 143 20.36 -21.10 3.43
CA PRO A 143 20.54 -20.80 4.84
C PRO A 143 21.39 -19.53 4.92
N TRP A 144 20.89 -18.54 5.67
CA TRP A 144 21.68 -17.35 5.98
C TRP A 144 23.06 -17.81 6.45
N PRO A 145 24.15 -17.20 5.99
CA PRO A 145 25.47 -17.58 6.48
C PRO A 145 25.46 -17.41 8.01
N THR A 146 25.44 -18.53 8.72
CA THR A 146 25.46 -18.57 10.19
C THR A 146 26.83 -18.23 10.74
N THR A 147 27.77 -17.82 9.90
CA THR A 147 29.10 -17.42 10.32
C THR A 147 28.97 -16.09 11.04
N PRO A 148 29.18 -16.03 12.38
CA PRO A 148 29.24 -14.76 13.07
C PRO A 148 30.39 -13.97 12.46
N THR A 149 30.10 -12.81 11.88
CA THR A 149 31.13 -11.85 11.52
C THR A 149 31.92 -11.54 12.79
N PRO A 150 33.23 -11.83 12.85
CA PRO A 150 34.01 -11.47 14.02
C PRO A 150 33.91 -9.95 14.18
N VAL A 151 33.34 -9.51 15.30
CA VAL A 151 33.33 -8.09 15.68
C VAL A 151 34.80 -7.73 15.86
N ALA A 152 35.34 -6.94 14.94
CA ALA A 152 36.69 -6.43 15.08
C ALA A 152 36.75 -5.65 16.39
N SER A 153 37.47 -6.19 17.37
CA SER A 153 37.73 -5.52 18.64
C SER A 153 38.36 -4.16 18.34
N ALA A 154 37.64 -3.09 18.60
CA ALA A 154 38.16 -1.73 18.50
C ALA A 154 39.34 -1.63 19.47
N THR A 155 40.56 -1.58 18.94
CA THR A 155 41.74 -1.26 19.72
C THR A 155 41.65 0.20 20.14
N ASP A 156 41.37 0.36 21.42
CA ASP A 156 41.44 1.60 22.17
C ASP A 156 42.81 2.25 21.97
N THR A 157 42.85 3.37 21.26
CA THR A 157 44.08 4.13 21.03
C THR A 157 44.01 5.42 21.85
N THR A 158 44.07 5.29 23.17
CA THR A 158 44.37 6.43 24.05
C THR A 158 45.85 6.79 23.90
N GLY A 159 46.14 7.66 22.93
CA GLY A 159 47.42 8.36 22.84
C GLY A 159 47.41 9.56 23.78
N ALA A 160 47.96 9.39 24.97
CA ALA A 160 48.42 10.49 25.82
C ALA A 160 49.69 11.09 25.20
N GLY A 161 49.72 12.41 25.02
CA GLY A 161 50.90 13.17 24.59
C GLY A 161 50.87 14.55 25.22
N ALA A 162 51.86 14.78 26.08
CA ALA A 162 52.10 15.96 26.93
C ALA A 162 52.31 17.28 26.17
#